data_AF-A0A7X8ZB50-F1
#
_entry.id   AF-A0A7X8ZB50-F1
#
_cell.length_a   1.000
_cell.length_b   1.000
_cell.length_c   1.000
_cell.angle_alpha   90.00
_cell.angle_beta   90.00
_cell.angle_gamma   90.00
#
_symmetry.space_group_name_H-M   'P 1'
#
loop_
_entity.id
_entity.type
_entity.pdbx_description
1 polymer ?
#
loop_
_entity_poly.entity_id
_entity_poly.type
_entity_poly.pdbx_seq_one_letter_code
_entity_poly.pdbx_strand_id
1 'polypeptide(L)'
;MKPQSAKAKGRSLQKWVCEKIAEVTGLEWGKDKPIESRPSGQSGTDVRLEDQVLKIFPFSVECKFQERWKIPQWIEQAKANKIEGTNWLLICKQSRQPPIVILEAEAFFDILKKAKMGVDG
;
A
#
# COMPACT_ATOMS: atom_id res chain seq x y z
N MET A 1 -19.22 10.72 -12.07
CA MET A 1 -19.40 9.38 -11.46
C MET A 1 -18.30 8.44 -11.98
N LYS A 2 -17.51 7.78 -11.11
CA LYS A 2 -16.54 6.76 -11.60
C LYS A 2 -17.29 5.50 -12.05
N PRO A 3 -16.93 4.89 -13.20
CA PRO A 3 -17.55 3.65 -13.67
C PRO A 3 -17.45 2.52 -12.63
N GLN A 4 -18.46 1.65 -12.56
CA GLN A 4 -18.51 0.53 -11.62
C GLN A 4 -17.32 -0.43 -11.79
N SER A 5 -16.89 -0.65 -13.04
CA SER A 5 -15.70 -1.46 -13.37
C SER A 5 -14.41 -0.88 -12.78
N ALA A 6 -14.23 0.45 -12.81
CA ALA A 6 -13.08 1.11 -12.22
C ALA A 6 -13.06 0.97 -10.69
N LYS A 7 -14.22 1.09 -10.04
CA LYS A 7 -14.36 0.85 -8.60
C LYS A 7 -14.03 -0.60 -8.23
N ALA A 8 -14.49 -1.57 -9.05
CA ALA A 8 -14.20 -2.98 -8.84
C ALA A 8 -12.70 -3.29 -8.96
N LYS A 9 -12.03 -2.76 -9.98
CA LYS A 9 -10.57 -2.88 -10.16
C LYS A 9 -9.77 -2.31 -8.98
N GLY A 10 -10.16 -1.15 -8.47
CA GLY A 10 -9.54 -0.56 -7.28
C GLY A 10 -9.66 -1.49 -6.07
N ARG A 11 -10.88 -1.97 -5.77
CA ARG A 11 -11.10 -2.91 -4.66
C ARG A 11 -10.34 -4.22 -4.81
N SER A 12 -10.25 -4.77 -6.02
CA SER A 12 -9.46 -5.99 -6.23
C SER A 12 -7.97 -5.78 -5.95
N LEU A 13 -7.42 -4.62 -6.30
CA LEU A 13 -6.02 -4.31 -6.02
C LEU A 13 -5.80 -4.13 -4.50
N GLN A 14 -6.69 -3.41 -3.82
CA GLN A 14 -6.61 -3.22 -2.37
C GLN A 14 -6.65 -4.56 -1.62
N LYS A 15 -7.56 -5.48 -2.00
CA LYS A 15 -7.63 -6.83 -1.41
C LYS A 15 -6.36 -7.63 -1.63
N TRP A 16 -5.82 -7.61 -2.86
CA TRP A 16 -4.55 -8.27 -3.17
C TRP A 16 -3.39 -7.72 -2.33
N VAL A 17 -3.35 -6.40 -2.12
CA VAL A 17 -2.33 -5.79 -1.24
C VAL A 17 -2.52 -6.25 0.21
N CYS A 18 -3.75 -6.33 0.73
CA CYS A 18 -4.02 -6.83 2.08
C CYS A 18 -3.49 -8.26 2.26
N GLU A 19 -3.75 -9.13 1.28
CA GLU A 19 -3.23 -10.50 1.25
C GLU A 19 -1.70 -10.55 1.27
N LYS A 20 -1.02 -9.70 0.48
CA LYS A 20 0.45 -9.62 0.50
C LYS A 20 1.03 -9.11 1.81
N ILE A 21 0.37 -8.16 2.46
CA ILE A 21 0.80 -7.70 3.78
C ILE A 21 0.57 -8.80 4.83
N ALA A 22 -0.52 -9.56 4.73
CA ALA A 22 -0.76 -10.71 5.60
C ALA A 22 0.33 -11.79 5.44
N GLU A 23 0.72 -12.11 4.21
CA GLU A 23 1.84 -13.04 3.93
C GLU A 23 3.15 -12.58 4.56
N VAL A 24 3.48 -11.28 4.47
CA VAL A 24 4.72 -10.70 5.01
C VAL A 24 4.72 -10.67 6.53
N THR A 25 3.57 -10.38 7.15
CA THR A 25 3.48 -10.12 8.59
C THR A 25 3.03 -11.34 9.40
N GLY A 26 2.42 -12.34 8.76
CA GLY A 26 1.77 -13.47 9.42
C GLY A 26 0.45 -13.11 10.10
N LEU A 27 -0.06 -11.89 9.93
CA LEU A 27 -1.30 -11.41 10.56
C LEU A 27 -2.50 -11.57 9.62
N GLU A 28 -3.69 -11.73 10.20
CA GLU A 28 -4.92 -11.91 9.43
C GLU A 28 -5.37 -10.63 8.70
N TRP A 29 -5.98 -10.81 7.53
CA TRP A 29 -6.63 -9.74 6.79
C TRP A 29 -8.13 -10.01 6.59
N GLY A 30 -8.92 -8.94 6.48
CA GLY A 30 -10.36 -9.02 6.30
C GLY A 30 -11.10 -7.92 7.04
N LYS A 31 -12.43 -8.03 7.07
CA LYS A 31 -13.26 -7.11 7.82
C LYS A 31 -13.00 -7.28 9.33
N ASP A 32 -12.79 -6.18 10.04
CA ASP A 32 -12.54 -6.19 11.49
C ASP A 32 -11.28 -6.98 11.89
N LYS A 33 -10.30 -7.09 10.98
CA LYS A 33 -8.99 -7.74 11.17
C LYS A 33 -7.85 -6.72 11.13
N PRO A 34 -6.65 -7.04 11.64
CA PRO A 34 -5.53 -6.09 11.72
C PRO A 34 -5.14 -5.44 10.37
N ILE A 35 -5.40 -6.14 9.26
CA ILE A 35 -5.19 -5.67 7.89
C ILE A 35 -6.53 -5.61 7.16
N GLU A 36 -6.94 -4.44 6.69
CA GLU A 36 -8.24 -4.28 6.02
C GLU A 36 -8.17 -3.28 4.86
N SER A 37 -8.76 -3.62 3.71
CA SER A 37 -9.00 -2.64 2.63
C SER A 37 -10.06 -1.64 3.09
N ARG A 38 -9.75 -0.34 3.09
CA ARG A 38 -10.64 0.67 3.68
C ARG A 38 -12.00 0.73 2.95
N PRO A 39 -13.14 0.71 3.68
CA PRO A 39 -14.44 0.94 3.09
C PRO A 39 -14.52 2.28 2.35
N SER A 40 -15.26 2.31 1.24
CA SER A 40 -15.43 3.54 0.47
C SER A 40 -16.07 4.65 1.31
N GLY A 41 -15.50 5.86 1.28
CA GLY A 41 -16.06 7.04 1.95
C GLY A 41 -15.42 7.39 3.30
N GLN A 42 -14.47 6.60 3.79
CA GLN A 42 -13.68 6.96 4.96
C GLN A 42 -12.37 7.66 4.57
N SER A 43 -11.88 8.56 5.41
CA SER A 43 -10.62 9.30 5.23
C SER A 43 -9.40 8.46 5.60
N GLY A 44 -8.28 8.64 4.91
CA GLY A 44 -7.00 7.98 5.17
C GLY A 44 -6.55 7.08 4.01
N THR A 45 -5.56 6.22 4.28
CA THR A 45 -4.98 5.29 3.30
C THR A 45 -5.98 4.26 2.79
N ASP A 46 -5.72 3.73 1.59
CA ASP A 46 -6.55 2.70 0.94
C ASP A 46 -6.53 1.35 1.70
N VAL A 47 -5.48 1.11 2.49
CA VAL A 47 -5.32 -0.05 3.37
C VAL A 47 -5.18 0.44 4.81
N ARG A 48 -6.08 -0.01 5.68
CA ARG A 48 -6.04 0.21 7.12
C ARG A 48 -5.15 -0.86 7.74
N LEU A 49 -4.13 -0.42 8.47
CA LEU A 49 -3.19 -1.27 9.18
C LEU A 49 -3.17 -0.87 10.65
N GLU A 50 -3.23 -1.84 11.54
CA GLU A 50 -3.04 -1.61 12.98
C GLU A 50 -1.56 -1.50 13.36
N ASP A 51 -1.29 -0.93 14.53
CA ASP A 51 0.06 -0.69 15.03
C ASP A 51 0.95 -1.94 15.03
N GLN A 52 0.38 -3.10 15.37
CA GLN A 52 1.10 -4.37 15.33
C GLN A 52 1.56 -4.75 13.91
N VAL A 53 0.77 -4.41 12.89
CA VAL A 53 1.14 -4.62 11.49
C VAL A 53 2.20 -3.61 11.09
N LEU A 54 2.02 -2.33 11.45
CA LEU A 54 2.93 -1.24 11.09
C LEU A 54 4.34 -1.42 11.67
N LYS A 55 4.49 -2.12 12.80
CA LYS A 55 5.80 -2.51 13.35
C LYS A 55 6.60 -3.44 12.42
N ILE A 56 5.92 -4.25 11.60
CA ILE A 56 6.54 -5.20 10.68
C ILE A 56 6.55 -4.64 9.24
N PHE A 57 5.46 -3.97 8.85
CA PHE A 57 5.26 -3.36 7.54
C PHE A 57 5.02 -1.85 7.70
N PRO A 58 6.08 -1.03 7.88
CA PRO A 58 5.97 0.39 8.25
C PRO A 58 5.65 1.30 7.06
N PHE A 59 4.55 1.01 6.35
CA PHE A 59 4.13 1.75 5.16
C PHE A 59 2.68 2.21 5.19
N SER A 60 2.46 3.43 4.72
CA SER A 60 1.14 3.98 4.39
C SER A 60 0.81 3.72 2.93
N VAL A 61 -0.19 2.86 2.66
CA VAL A 61 -0.41 2.30 1.32
C VAL A 61 -1.56 2.95 0.57
N GLU A 62 -1.29 3.34 -0.68
CA GLU A 62 -2.25 3.84 -1.67
C GLU A 62 -2.26 2.94 -2.92
N CYS A 63 -3.45 2.61 -3.42
CA CYS A 63 -3.66 1.66 -4.52
C CYS A 63 -4.22 2.38 -5.75
N LYS A 64 -3.51 2.32 -6.88
CA LYS A 64 -3.92 2.98 -8.13
C LYS A 64 -4.01 1.98 -9.28
N PHE A 65 -5.22 1.47 -9.54
CA PHE A 65 -5.50 0.70 -10.75
C PHE A 65 -6.05 1.62 -11.84
N GLN A 66 -5.19 2.14 -12.72
CA GLN A 66 -5.56 3.03 -13.82
C GLN A 66 -4.68 2.81 -15.05
N GLU A 67 -5.25 2.92 -16.26
CA GLU A 67 -4.50 2.79 -17.51
C GLU A 67 -3.60 4.00 -17.78
N ARG A 68 -4.03 5.21 -17.40
CA ARG A 68 -3.20 6.42 -17.47
C ARG A 68 -2.69 6.77 -16.09
N TRP A 69 -1.38 6.89 -15.96
CA TRP A 69 -0.76 7.20 -14.67
C TRP A 69 -0.61 8.70 -14.44
N LYS A 70 -0.98 9.13 -13.24
CA LYS A 70 -0.83 10.52 -12.77
C LYS A 70 0.12 10.54 -11.58
N ILE A 71 1.32 10.00 -11.78
CA ILE A 71 2.27 9.70 -10.70
C ILE A 71 2.51 10.90 -9.77
N PRO A 72 2.80 12.13 -10.25
CA PRO A 72 3.03 13.26 -9.35
C PRO A 72 1.84 13.54 -8.42
N GLN A 73 0.61 13.54 -8.97
CA GLN A 73 -0.60 13.75 -8.18
C GLN A 73 -0.80 12.65 -7.13
N TRP A 74 -0.51 11.39 -7.48
CA TRP A 74 -0.67 10.27 -6.56
C TRP A 74 0.38 10.27 -5.45
N ILE A 75 1.60 10.72 -5.74
CA ILE A 75 2.65 10.91 -4.74
C ILE A 75 2.19 11.95 -3.72
N GLU A 76 1.69 13.09 -4.16
CA GLU A 76 1.21 14.13 -3.24
C GLU A 76 0.02 13.63 -2.39
N GLN A 77 -0.89 12.85 -2.97
CA GLN A 77 -1.94 12.18 -2.19
C GLN A 77 -1.37 11.21 -1.15
N ALA A 78 -0.39 10.38 -1.54
CA ALA A 78 0.20 9.38 -0.66
C ALA A 78 0.98 10.03 0.51
N LYS A 79 1.68 11.13 0.24
CA LYS A 79 2.32 11.95 1.27
C LYS A 79 1.31 12.57 2.23
N ALA A 80 0.21 13.13 1.71
CA ALA A 80 -0.82 13.76 2.54
C ALA A 80 -1.56 12.76 3.44
N ASN A 81 -1.75 11.52 2.98
CA ASN A 81 -2.39 10.45 3.74
C ASN A 81 -1.41 9.63 4.61
N LYS A 82 -0.13 9.99 4.61
CA LYS A 82 0.92 9.24 5.31
C LYS A 82 0.70 9.29 6.82
N ILE A 83 0.70 8.12 7.46
CA ILE A 83 0.74 7.96 8.90
C ILE A 83 2.13 8.33 9.41
N GLU A 84 2.19 9.07 10.51
CA GLU A 84 3.45 9.47 11.15
C GLU A 84 4.33 8.25 11.46
N GLY A 85 5.65 8.38 11.28
CA GLY A 85 6.59 7.27 11.48
C GLY A 85 6.58 6.16 10.42
N THR A 86 5.79 6.29 9.35
CA THR A 86 5.78 5.34 8.21
C THR A 86 6.33 5.97 6.93
N ASN A 87 6.72 5.14 5.96
CA ASN A 87 6.98 5.57 4.58
C ASN A 87 5.69 5.52 3.75
N TRP A 88 5.49 6.46 2.83
CA TRP A 88 4.38 6.36 1.86
C TRP A 88 4.71 5.29 0.80
N LEU A 89 3.71 4.54 0.33
CA LEU A 89 3.88 3.47 -0.64
C LEU A 89 2.72 3.47 -1.64
N LEU A 90 3.04 3.54 -2.93
CA LEU A 90 2.06 3.42 -3.99
C LEU A 90 2.15 2.03 -4.63
N ILE A 91 1.02 1.33 -4.71
CA ILE A 91 0.84 0.12 -5.50
C ILE A 91 0.04 0.49 -6.74
N CYS A 92 0.70 0.52 -7.89
CA CYS A 92 0.14 0.94 -9.17
C CYS A 92 -0.09 -0.28 -10.07
N LYS A 93 -1.19 -0.31 -10.82
CA LYS A 93 -1.50 -1.40 -11.74
C LYS A 93 -2.22 -0.92 -12.99
N GLN A 94 -1.81 -1.46 -14.13
CA GLN A 94 -2.56 -1.41 -15.39
C GLN A 94 -3.20 -2.77 -15.68
N SER A 95 -4.21 -2.80 -16.56
CA SER A 95 -4.84 -4.05 -16.96
C SER A 95 -3.83 -4.95 -17.67
N ARG A 96 -3.83 -6.26 -17.33
CA ARG A 96 -2.92 -7.27 -17.91
C ARG A 96 -1.42 -7.07 -17.66
N GLN A 97 -1.04 -6.09 -16.83
CA GLN A 97 0.35 -5.87 -16.40
C GLN A 97 0.53 -6.25 -14.93
N PRO A 98 1.72 -6.68 -14.49
CA PRO A 98 1.97 -6.89 -13.06
C PRO A 98 1.81 -5.58 -12.26
N PRO A 99 1.45 -5.64 -10.96
CA PRO A 99 1.50 -4.47 -10.08
C PRO A 99 2.94 -3.96 -9.92
N ILE A 100 3.09 -2.65 -9.80
CA ILE A 100 4.37 -1.94 -9.61
C ILE A 100 4.32 -1.18 -8.30
N VAL A 101 5.44 -1.18 -7.58
CA VAL A 101 5.64 -0.41 -6.36
C VAL A 101 6.33 0.92 -6.72
N ILE A 102 5.82 2.02 -6.19
CA ILE A 102 6.49 3.33 -6.22
C ILE A 102 6.70 3.77 -4.77
N LEU A 103 7.96 4.04 -4.45
CA LEU A 103 8.46 4.41 -3.13
C LEU A 103 9.51 5.51 -3.31
N GLU A 104 9.72 6.31 -2.27
CA GLU A 104 10.83 7.26 -2.22
C GLU A 104 12.19 6.54 -2.30
N ALA A 105 13.14 7.09 -3.06
CA ALA A 105 14.43 6.45 -3.29
C ALA A 105 15.23 6.25 -1.99
N GLU A 106 15.26 7.24 -1.11
CA GLU A 106 15.95 7.14 0.19
C GLU A 106 15.36 6.01 1.05
N ALA A 107 14.02 5.93 1.13
CA ALA A 107 13.34 4.85 1.85
C ALA A 107 13.70 3.47 1.28
N PHE A 108 13.79 3.34 -0.06
CA PHE A 108 14.23 2.10 -0.71
C PHE A 108 15.65 1.71 -0.32
N PHE A 109 16.61 2.65 -0.39
CA PHE A 109 18.00 2.37 -0.03
C PHE A 109 18.17 2.07 1.46
N ASP A 110 17.41 2.71 2.33
CA ASP A 110 17.45 2.42 3.77
C ASP A 110 16.91 1.02 4.10
N ILE A 111 15.88 0.55 3.38
CA ILE A 111 15.41 -0.84 3.48
C ILE A 111 16.54 -1.81 3.07
N LEU A 112 17.24 -1.54 1.97
CA LEU A 112 18.36 -2.39 1.52
C LEU A 112 19.52 -2.41 2.52
N LYS A 113 19.87 -1.27 3.12
CA LYS A 113 20.91 -1.21 4.16
C LYS A 113 20.54 -2.08 5.37
N LYS A 114 19.30 -1.96 5.86
CA LYS A 114 18.79 -2.77 6.98
C LYS A 114 18.76 -4.26 6.65
N ALA A 115 18.31 -4.62 5.45
CA ALA A 115 18.28 -6.00 4.99
C ALA A 115 19.68 -6.62 4.96
N LYS A 116 20.70 -5.88 4.52
CA LYS A 116 22.10 -6.34 4.57
C LYS A 116 22.58 -6.58 6.01
N MET A 117 22.31 -5.63 6.91
CA MET A 117 22.74 -5.74 8.31
C MET A 117 22.12 -6.93 9.05
N GLY A 118 20.90 -7.36 8.69
CA GLY A 118 20.26 -8.55 9.25
C GLY A 118 20.77 -9.89 8.69
N VAL A 119 21.62 -9.86 7.66
CA VAL A 119 22.29 -11.05 7.10
C VAL A 119 23.70 -11.22 7.69
N ASP A 120 24.31 -10.12 8.13
CA ASP A 120 25.68 -10.07 8.65
C ASP A 120 25.76 -10.13 10.19
N GLY A 121 24.64 -10.28 10.90
CA GLY A 121 24.55 -10.35 12.37
C GLY A 121 23.89 -11.63 12.85
#